data_AF-A0AAZ3P0A8-F1
#
_entry.id   AF-A0AAZ3P0A8-F1
#
_cell.length_a   1.000
_cell.length_b   1.000
_cell.length_c   1.000
_cell.angle_alpha   90.00
_cell.angle_beta   90.00
_cell.angle_gamma   90.00
#
_symmetry.space_group_name_H-M   'P 1'
#
loop_
_entity.id
_entity.type
_entity.pdbx_description
1 polymer ?
#
loop_
_entity_poly.entity_id
_entity_poly.type
_entity_poly.pdbx_seq_one_letter_code
_entity_poly.pdbx_strand_id
1 'polypeptide(L)'
;MDPVILLGGFAAFHTLYPFLCNSRMPLLEPDRYALTIYPSEILEGELYQGSAAQASDYHILENLNITHVVNATVGGRVLVHCSMGRSRSSALTLAFLMQHQRWTLLHAIRWLKERRACTAPNVNFLRQLQLPSRKTGKQIETLLECGRTT
;
A
#
# COMPACT_ATOMS: atom_id res chain seq x y z
N MET A 1 10.94 15.91 -15.30
CA MET A 1 11.21 17.20 -14.64
C MET A 1 11.08 16.95 -13.17
N ASP A 2 12.14 17.18 -12.39
CA ASP A 2 12.06 17.03 -10.93
C ASP A 2 11.13 18.11 -10.35
N PRO A 3 10.29 17.77 -9.37
CA PRO A 3 9.42 18.76 -8.74
C PRO A 3 10.30 19.79 -8.00
N VAL A 4 10.20 21.06 -8.41
CA VAL A 4 10.85 22.16 -7.70
C VAL A 4 10.05 22.46 -6.45
N ILE A 5 10.59 22.10 -5.29
CA ILE A 5 10.05 22.49 -3.99
C ILE A 5 10.50 23.92 -3.72
N LEU A 6 9.55 24.86 -3.68
CA LEU A 6 9.82 26.26 -3.39
C LEU A 6 10.12 26.44 -1.89
N LEU A 7 11.40 26.62 -1.56
CA LEU A 7 11.85 27.00 -0.24
C LEU A 7 11.25 28.37 0.14
N GLY A 8 10.47 28.43 1.22
CA GLY A 8 9.76 29.62 1.68
C GLY A 8 8.23 29.59 1.50
N GLY A 9 7.69 28.53 0.86
CA GLY A 9 6.25 28.29 0.78
C GLY A 9 5.49 29.31 -0.08
N PHE A 10 4.15 29.28 0.02
CA PHE A 10 3.26 30.07 -0.84
C PHE A 10 3.49 31.58 -0.72
N ALA A 11 3.78 32.11 0.47
CA ALA A 11 3.96 33.55 0.67
C ALA A 11 5.19 34.11 -0.06
N ALA A 12 6.33 33.40 0.00
CA ALA A 12 7.53 33.77 -0.73
C ALA A 12 7.31 33.64 -2.26
N PHE A 13 6.61 32.59 -2.69
CA PHE A 13 6.25 32.39 -4.09
C PHE A 13 5.32 33.48 -4.63
N HIS A 14 4.26 33.82 -3.89
CA HIS A 14 3.32 34.89 -4.24
C HIS A 14 4.03 36.25 -4.35
N THR A 15 5.02 36.51 -3.48
CA THR A 15 5.80 37.75 -3.53
C THR A 15 6.63 37.85 -4.81
N LEU A 16 7.23 36.75 -5.24
CA LEU A 16 8.09 36.71 -6.43
C LEU A 16 7.30 36.56 -7.75
N TYR A 17 6.16 35.87 -7.73
CA TYR A 17 5.37 35.52 -8.91
C TYR A 17 3.86 35.80 -8.72
N PRO A 18 3.45 37.03 -8.36
CA PRO A 18 2.06 37.34 -8.04
C PRO A 18 1.09 37.13 -9.22
N PHE A 19 1.59 37.20 -10.46
CA PHE A 19 0.81 37.00 -11.69
C PHE A 19 0.47 35.52 -11.97
N LEU A 20 1.15 34.56 -11.31
CA LEU A 20 0.82 33.13 -11.37
C LEU A 20 -0.13 32.70 -10.23
N CYS A 21 -0.46 33.61 -9.32
CA CYS A 21 -1.37 33.36 -8.21
C CYS A 21 -2.74 33.99 -8.52
N ASN A 22 -3.82 33.20 -8.49
CA ASN A 22 -5.17 33.75 -8.62
C ASN A 22 -5.49 34.61 -7.38
N SER A 23 -5.92 35.84 -7.61
CA SER A 23 -6.23 36.89 -6.62
C SER A 23 -7.43 36.61 -5.70
N ARG A 24 -7.90 35.35 -5.62
CA ARG A 24 -8.97 34.87 -4.75
C ARG A 24 -8.48 33.76 -3.83
N MET A 25 -7.43 34.01 -3.08
CA MET A 25 -7.18 33.25 -1.86
C MET A 25 -7.48 34.17 -0.68
N PRO A 26 -8.69 34.11 -0.10
CA PRO A 26 -8.95 34.82 1.14
C PRO A 26 -7.91 34.33 2.15
N LEU A 27 -7.23 35.27 2.82
CA LEU A 27 -6.51 34.98 4.04
C LEU A 27 -7.54 34.44 5.02
N LEU A 28 -7.69 33.11 5.07
CA LEU A 28 -8.61 32.45 5.99
C LEU A 28 -8.12 32.69 7.42
N GLU A 29 -9.01 33.29 8.20
CA GLU A 29 -9.05 33.53 9.64
C GLU A 29 -8.41 32.43 10.51
N PRO A 30 -8.04 32.73 11.78
CA PRO A 30 -7.35 31.80 12.69
C PRO A 30 -8.12 30.52 13.05
N ASP A 31 -9.39 30.41 12.67
CA ASP A 31 -10.27 29.25 12.92
C ASP A 31 -10.03 28.07 11.96
N ARG A 32 -8.80 27.87 11.46
CA ARG A 32 -8.40 26.62 10.81
C ARG A 32 -8.25 25.51 11.85
N TYR A 33 -9.36 25.12 12.48
CA TYR A 33 -9.50 23.80 13.07
C TYR A 33 -9.25 22.77 11.97
N ALA A 34 -8.04 22.20 12.00
CA ALA A 34 -7.60 20.96 11.38
C ALA A 34 -8.21 20.64 10.00
N LEU A 35 -7.67 21.25 8.94
CA LEU A 35 -7.87 20.67 7.61
C LEU A 35 -7.23 19.28 7.61
N THR A 36 -8.06 18.24 7.68
CA THR A 36 -7.62 16.85 7.49
C THR A 36 -7.11 16.72 6.07
N ILE A 37 -5.79 16.56 5.92
CA ILE A 37 -5.17 16.32 4.63
C ILE A 37 -5.40 14.85 4.30
N TYR A 38 -6.19 14.57 3.28
CA TYR A 38 -6.42 13.20 2.78
C TYR A 38 -5.24 12.72 1.92
N PRO A 39 -5.00 11.40 1.83
CA PRO A 39 -4.04 10.85 0.89
C PRO A 39 -4.46 11.17 -0.56
N SER A 40 -3.49 11.24 -1.47
CA SER A 40 -3.78 11.45 -2.89
C SER A 40 -4.35 10.19 -3.50
N GLU A 41 -5.50 10.32 -4.15
CA GLU A 41 -6.10 9.25 -4.95
C GLU A 41 -5.30 9.07 -6.24
N ILE A 42 -4.89 7.84 -6.50
CA ILE A 42 -4.11 7.42 -7.67
C ILE A 42 -4.99 6.63 -8.64
N LEU A 43 -5.87 5.79 -8.09
CA LEU A 43 -6.92 5.09 -8.82
C LEU A 43 -8.24 5.34 -8.10
N GLU A 44 -9.25 5.74 -8.87
CA GLU A 44 -10.57 6.13 -8.36
C GLU A 44 -11.16 5.03 -7.47
N GLY A 45 -11.40 5.35 -6.20
CA GLY A 45 -11.97 4.46 -5.19
C GLY A 45 -11.03 3.39 -4.65
N GLU A 46 -9.82 3.24 -5.20
CA GLU A 46 -9.11 1.94 -5.15
C GLU A 46 -7.68 2.04 -4.65
N LEU A 47 -6.95 3.08 -5.07
CA LEU A 47 -5.55 3.25 -4.68
C LEU A 47 -5.30 4.66 -4.20
N TYR A 48 -4.86 4.78 -2.95
CA TYR A 48 -4.49 6.04 -2.33
C TYR A 48 -3.03 6.01 -1.88
N GLN A 49 -2.33 7.12 -2.05
CA GLN A 49 -0.95 7.31 -1.61
C GLN A 49 -0.90 8.41 -0.54
N GLY A 50 -0.43 8.05 0.65
CA GLY A 50 -0.36 8.94 1.80
C GLY A 50 0.89 8.73 2.67
N SER A 51 1.00 9.57 3.68
CA SER A 51 2.01 9.51 4.73
C SER A 51 1.63 8.52 5.84
N ALA A 52 2.62 8.17 6.68
CA ALA A 52 2.40 7.30 7.84
C ALA A 52 1.39 7.88 8.86
N ALA A 53 1.32 9.22 8.96
CA ALA A 53 0.35 9.88 9.83
C ALA A 53 -1.09 9.61 9.35
N GLN A 54 -1.35 9.77 8.05
CA GLN A 54 -2.66 9.50 7.44
C GLN A 54 -3.03 8.02 7.53
N ALA A 55 -2.06 7.13 7.31
CA ALA A 55 -2.24 5.69 7.43
C ALA A 55 -2.56 5.20 8.86
N SER A 56 -2.30 6.04 9.87
CA SER A 56 -2.58 5.74 11.28
C SER A 56 -3.85 6.44 11.80
N ASP A 57 -4.48 7.29 10.98
CA ASP A 57 -5.69 8.03 11.35
C ASP A 57 -6.93 7.21 10.98
N TYR A 58 -7.62 6.70 12.01
CA TYR A 58 -8.81 5.87 11.83
C TYR A 58 -9.93 6.59 11.08
N HIS A 59 -10.11 7.90 11.26
CA HIS A 59 -11.18 8.64 10.56
C HIS A 59 -10.90 8.72 9.06
N ILE A 60 -9.65 8.89 8.65
CA ILE A 60 -9.27 8.89 7.23
C ILE A 60 -9.54 7.51 6.63
N LEU A 61 -9.15 6.44 7.34
CA LEU A 61 -9.35 5.08 6.86
C LEU A 61 -10.84 4.72 6.75
N GLU A 62 -11.65 5.10 7.74
CA GLU A 62 -13.10 4.88 7.73
C GLU A 62 -13.79 5.69 6.63
N ASN A 63 -13.47 6.99 6.51
CA ASN A 63 -14.12 7.88 5.54
C ASN A 63 -13.83 7.49 4.07
N LEU A 64 -12.65 6.90 3.80
CA LEU A 64 -12.28 6.41 2.47
C LEU A 64 -12.57 4.91 2.29
N ASN A 65 -13.19 4.24 3.27
CA ASN A 65 -13.38 2.80 3.29
C ASN A 65 -12.07 2.00 3.07
N ILE A 66 -10.93 2.52 3.51
CA ILE A 66 -9.63 1.85 3.40
C ILE A 66 -9.60 0.68 4.37
N THR A 67 -9.51 -0.53 3.82
CA THR A 67 -9.49 -1.78 4.59
C THR A 67 -8.08 -2.27 4.92
N HIS A 68 -7.07 -1.86 4.14
CA HIS A 68 -5.70 -2.35 4.26
C HIS A 68 -4.71 -1.22 3.99
N VAL A 69 -3.63 -1.19 4.78
CA VAL A 69 -2.54 -0.24 4.62
C VAL A 69 -1.25 -1.00 4.31
N VAL A 70 -0.57 -0.62 3.24
CA VAL A 70 0.75 -1.17 2.88
C VAL A 70 1.82 -0.15 3.26
N ASN A 71 2.68 -0.50 4.22
CA ASN A 71 3.83 0.33 4.58
C ASN A 71 5.03 0.00 3.67
N ALA A 72 5.52 1.01 2.95
CA ALA A 72 6.65 0.91 2.02
C ALA A 72 7.98 1.50 2.58
N THR A 73 8.12 1.65 3.91
CA THR A 73 9.38 2.13 4.51
C THR A 73 10.41 1.01 4.67
N VAL A 74 11.69 1.31 4.42
CA VAL A 74 12.82 0.40 4.70
C VAL A 74 12.89 0.11 6.21
N GLY A 75 12.93 -1.18 6.59
CA GLY A 75 13.07 -1.61 7.98
C GLY A 75 11.77 -1.78 8.77
N GLY A 76 10.60 -1.65 8.12
CA GLY A 76 9.30 -1.93 8.75
C GLY A 76 8.99 -3.41 8.93
N ARG A 77 8.16 -3.75 9.92
CA ARG A 77 7.54 -5.09 10.05
C ARG A 77 6.22 -5.10 9.27
N VAL A 78 6.01 -6.14 8.45
CA VAL A 78 4.78 -6.28 7.62
C VAL A 78 3.90 -7.38 8.19
N LEU A 79 2.60 -7.09 8.37
CA LEU A 79 1.57 -8.07 8.70
C LEU A 79 0.84 -8.48 7.42
N VAL A 80 0.88 -9.77 7.10
CA VAL A 80 0.10 -10.34 5.99
C VAL A 80 -1.12 -11.06 6.55
N HIS A 81 -2.32 -10.59 6.24
CA HIS A 81 -3.56 -11.22 6.72
C HIS A 81 -4.59 -11.42 5.60
N CYS A 82 -5.58 -12.23 5.93
CA CYS A 82 -6.85 -12.33 5.22
C CYS A 82 -7.91 -12.61 6.29
N SER A 83 -9.16 -12.86 5.92
CA SER A 83 -10.25 -13.07 6.89
C SER A 83 -9.91 -14.06 8.03
N MET A 84 -9.37 -15.25 7.71
CA MET A 84 -9.02 -16.26 8.74
C MET A 84 -7.50 -16.49 8.88
N GLY A 85 -6.69 -15.84 8.05
CA GLY A 85 -5.26 -16.13 7.98
C GLY A 85 -4.91 -17.58 7.59
N ARG A 86 -5.78 -18.26 6.83
CA ARG A 86 -5.64 -19.69 6.47
C ARG A 86 -5.19 -19.92 5.04
N SER A 87 -5.81 -19.21 4.08
CA SER A 87 -5.68 -19.50 2.64
C SER A 87 -4.96 -18.39 1.86
N ARG A 88 -5.63 -17.25 1.60
CA ARG A 88 -5.09 -16.14 0.80
C ARG A 88 -3.77 -15.57 1.34
N SER A 89 -3.74 -15.16 2.60
CA SER A 89 -2.53 -14.64 3.24
C SER A 89 -1.42 -15.69 3.31
N SER A 90 -1.77 -16.95 3.59
CA SER A 90 -0.81 -18.04 3.60
C SER A 90 -0.16 -18.24 2.23
N ALA A 91 -0.95 -18.20 1.15
CA ALA A 91 -0.42 -18.29 -0.21
C ALA A 91 0.56 -17.14 -0.52
N LEU A 92 0.22 -15.91 -0.13
CA LEU A 92 1.11 -14.76 -0.31
C LEU A 92 2.40 -14.91 0.51
N THR A 93 2.31 -15.37 1.76
CA THR A 93 3.47 -15.66 2.60
C THR A 93 4.35 -16.76 1.99
N LEU A 94 3.77 -17.81 1.43
CA LEU A 94 4.53 -18.86 0.72
C LEU A 94 5.25 -18.31 -0.50
N ALA A 95 4.56 -17.49 -1.31
CA ALA A 95 5.13 -16.83 -2.47
C ALA A 95 6.38 -16.01 -2.07
N PHE A 96 6.25 -15.19 -1.03
CA PHE A 96 7.33 -14.38 -0.48
C PHE A 96 8.51 -15.24 -0.03
N LEU A 97 8.27 -16.31 0.73
CA LEU A 97 9.32 -17.22 1.20
C LEU A 97 10.03 -17.91 0.03
N MET A 98 9.29 -18.38 -0.97
CA MET A 98 9.87 -19.01 -2.16
C MET A 98 10.75 -18.03 -2.94
N GLN A 99 10.31 -16.78 -3.11
CA GLN A 99 11.04 -15.79 -3.89
C GLN A 99 12.26 -15.22 -3.15
N HIS A 100 12.11 -14.84 -1.88
CA HIS A 100 13.17 -14.15 -1.13
C HIS A 100 14.15 -15.09 -0.47
N GLN A 101 13.70 -16.25 0.01
CA GLN A 101 14.56 -17.25 0.65
C GLN A 101 15.00 -18.34 -0.32
N ARG A 102 14.53 -18.30 -1.58
CA ARG A 102 14.78 -19.35 -2.60
C ARG A 102 14.37 -20.75 -2.14
N TRP A 103 13.34 -20.82 -1.29
CA TRP A 103 12.85 -22.10 -0.78
C TRP A 103 11.95 -22.81 -1.78
N THR A 104 11.96 -24.14 -1.74
CA THR A 104 10.94 -24.93 -2.44
C THR A 104 9.57 -24.72 -1.79
N LEU A 105 8.50 -24.88 -2.57
CA LEU A 105 7.13 -24.78 -2.04
C LEU A 105 6.91 -25.72 -0.84
N LEU A 106 7.42 -26.95 -0.92
CA LEU A 106 7.29 -27.93 0.15
C LEU A 106 7.95 -27.44 1.45
N HIS A 107 9.17 -26.89 1.35
CA HIS A 107 9.88 -26.36 2.52
C HIS A 107 9.15 -25.15 3.11
N ALA A 108 8.70 -24.22 2.26
CA ALA A 108 7.92 -23.06 2.71
C ALA A 108 6.61 -23.46 3.40
N ILE A 109 5.88 -24.47 2.89
CA ILE A 109 4.64 -24.97 3.52
C ILE A 109 4.92 -25.57 4.89
N ARG A 110 5.94 -26.42 5.01
CA ARG A 110 6.31 -27.03 6.30
C ARG A 110 6.67 -25.94 7.31
N TRP A 111 7.53 -25.02 6.91
CA TRP A 111 7.97 -23.92 7.75
C TRP A 111 6.82 -23.04 8.25
N LEU A 112 5.89 -22.69 7.35
CA LEU A 112 4.73 -21.87 7.70
C LEU A 112 3.74 -22.65 8.58
N LYS A 113 3.53 -23.94 8.33
CA LYS A 113 2.66 -24.79 9.16
C LYS A 113 3.21 -24.98 10.58
N GLU A 114 4.51 -25.12 10.75
CA GLU A 114 5.14 -25.22 12.08
C GLU A 114 4.88 -23.96 12.93
N ARG A 115 4.85 -22.78 12.31
CA ARG A 115 4.56 -21.51 12.99
C ARG A 115 3.09 -21.18 13.09
N ARG A 116 2.28 -21.73 12.18
CA ARG A 116 0.85 -21.45 12.08
C ARG A 116 0.12 -22.70 11.56
N ALA A 117 -0.27 -23.57 12.49
CA ALA A 117 -0.89 -24.86 12.19
C ALA A 117 -2.16 -24.78 11.32
N CYS A 118 -2.92 -23.67 11.40
CA CYS A 118 -4.14 -23.47 10.60
C CYS A 118 -3.88 -23.14 9.12
N THR A 119 -2.61 -23.02 8.72
CA THR A 119 -2.18 -22.77 7.33
C THR A 119 -2.71 -23.86 6.40
N ALA A 120 -3.61 -23.45 5.51
CA ALA A 120 -4.22 -24.29 4.50
C ALA A 120 -4.56 -23.44 3.25
N PRO A 121 -3.56 -23.10 2.42
CA PRO A 121 -3.80 -22.49 1.11
C PRO A 121 -4.75 -23.34 0.28
N ASN A 122 -5.67 -22.70 -0.45
CA ASN A 122 -6.48 -23.38 -1.45
C ASN A 122 -5.58 -24.06 -2.49
N VAL A 123 -5.98 -25.24 -2.98
CA VAL A 123 -5.23 -26.01 -3.99
C VAL A 123 -4.89 -25.20 -5.24
N ASN A 124 -5.75 -24.25 -5.63
CA ASN A 124 -5.51 -23.37 -6.77
C ASN A 124 -4.29 -22.46 -6.54
N PHE A 125 -4.11 -21.94 -5.32
CA PHE A 125 -2.91 -21.18 -4.97
C PHE A 125 -1.66 -22.05 -5.00
N LEU A 126 -1.75 -23.28 -4.48
CA LEU A 126 -0.62 -24.21 -4.51
C LEU A 126 -0.20 -24.53 -5.95
N ARG A 127 -1.16 -24.75 -6.86
CA ARG A 127 -0.89 -24.95 -8.29
C ARG A 127 -0.22 -23.73 -8.92
N GLN A 128 -0.72 -22.53 -8.64
CA GLN A 128 -0.12 -21.28 -9.12
C GLN A 128 1.33 -21.13 -8.65
N LEU A 129 1.61 -21.44 -7.37
CA LEU A 129 2.95 -21.38 -6.80
C LEU A 129 3.92 -22.42 -7.37
N GLN A 130 3.43 -23.57 -7.85
CA GLN A 130 4.26 -24.60 -8.48
C GLN A 130 4.68 -24.28 -9.91
N LEU A 131 4.04 -23.31 -10.56
CA LEU A 131 4.40 -22.95 -11.92
C LEU A 131 5.82 -22.34 -11.96
N PRO A 132 6.58 -22.53 -13.06
CA PRO A 132 7.90 -21.93 -13.22
C PRO A 132 7.83 -20.39 -13.15
N SER A 133 8.80 -19.75 -12.50
CA SER A 133 8.86 -18.31 -12.20
C SER A 133 8.61 -17.38 -13.38
N ARG A 134 8.79 -17.83 -14.64
CA ARG A 134 8.41 -17.09 -15.86
C ARG A 134 6.90 -16.83 -15.99
N LYS A 135 6.05 -17.61 -15.34
CA LYS A 135 4.58 -17.42 -15.27
C LYS A 135 4.12 -16.94 -13.88
N THR A 136 4.84 -17.33 -12.83
CA THR A 136 4.54 -16.98 -11.43
C THR A 136 4.97 -15.56 -11.07
N GLY A 137 6.05 -15.05 -11.66
CA GLY A 137 6.44 -13.64 -11.54
C GLY A 137 5.36 -12.72 -12.12
N LYS A 138 4.84 -13.06 -13.31
CA LYS A 138 3.69 -12.37 -13.88
C LYS A 138 2.44 -12.51 -13.03
N GLN A 139 2.13 -13.67 -12.41
CA GLN A 139 0.93 -13.82 -11.57
C GLN A 139 1.03 -13.19 -10.17
N ILE A 140 2.23 -13.08 -9.58
CA ILE A 140 2.44 -12.33 -8.34
C ILE A 140 2.44 -10.83 -8.63
N GLU A 141 3.03 -10.39 -9.75
CA GLU A 141 2.80 -9.04 -10.30
C GLU A 141 1.31 -8.82 -10.55
N THR A 142 0.58 -9.76 -11.16
CA THR A 142 -0.87 -9.67 -11.34
C THR A 142 -1.65 -9.74 -10.03
N LEU A 143 -1.16 -10.34 -8.94
CA LEU A 143 -1.82 -10.27 -7.62
C LEU A 143 -1.52 -8.95 -6.90
N LEU A 144 -0.39 -8.32 -7.19
CA LEU A 144 -0.04 -6.96 -6.76
C LEU A 144 -0.67 -5.89 -7.67
N GLU A 145 -0.98 -6.22 -8.92
CA GLU A 145 -1.65 -5.39 -9.95
C GLU A 145 -3.15 -5.64 -10.01
N CYS A 146 -3.69 -6.74 -9.47
CA CYS A 146 -5.12 -6.93 -9.23
C CYS A 146 -5.57 -6.12 -8.01
N GLY A 147 -4.63 -5.52 -7.27
CA GLY A 147 -4.86 -4.34 -6.41
C GLY A 147 -4.72 -3.00 -7.16
N ARG A 148 -4.71 -3.02 -8.51
CA ARG A 148 -4.74 -1.84 -9.40
C ARG A 148 -5.89 -1.88 -10.42
N THR A 149 -6.84 -2.80 -10.26
CA THR A 149 -8.12 -2.82 -10.99
C THR A 149 -9.16 -3.58 -10.16
N THR A 150 -9.64 -3.00 -9.07
CA THR A 150 -11.02 -2.49 -8.91
C THR A 150 -11.12 -1.10 -9.48
#